data_AF-A0A661MBK1-F1
#
_entry.id   AF-A0A661MBK1-F1
#
_cell.length_a   1.000
_cell.length_b   1.000
_cell.length_c   1.000
_cell.angle_alpha   90.00
_cell.angle_beta   90.00
_cell.angle_gamma   90.00
#
_symmetry.space_group_name_H-M   'P 1'
#
loop_
_entity.id
_entity.type
_entity.pdbx_description
1 polymer ?
#
loop_
_entity_poly.entity_id
_entity_poly.type
_entity_poly.pdbx_seq_one_letter_code
_entity_poly.pdbx_strand_id
1 'polypeptide(L)'
;IIGAVISGLGFALMFFVESLLGFYVVYGVVLSIGMSAMLYIPAWTVIAKWFSRRLSLALGVLAVGAGLGGLVCAPAVAWLIINYGWRAAFVVLGVTVWVVVIPLALVVRDRPEDKGLSPYGLPAAPSPEAQPSGSAPHEKQAPERQGAVDFTLRQALSTSAFWLLAAAFFCQGVAHSVVTVHTVPALTDAGISMEKAAFCMGFLTLVSIVGRLGFGYLGDYVTKRYLFMVSYGLMGSGLLVLMHAGDMAAVYFFVALFGVGFGGMVPLMPAIRTEYFGRRAIGKIQGFMNPVMMIAGAAGPILAGHLFDTTGTYRTSFLFTGLLMFVAIVVIFFARPAHLLPTKMGE
;
A
#
# COMPACT_ATOMS: atom_id res chain seq x y z
N ILE A 1 -2.65 -10.30 -16.23
CA ILE A 1 -3.05 -11.64 -16.76
C ILE A 1 -2.08 -12.72 -16.30
N ILE A 2 -0.79 -12.66 -16.67
CA ILE A 2 0.23 -13.66 -16.26
C ILE A 2 0.18 -13.94 -14.75
N GLY A 3 0.20 -12.89 -13.91
CA GLY A 3 0.10 -13.06 -12.45
C GLY A 3 -1.18 -13.75 -11.98
N ALA A 4 -2.32 -13.52 -12.64
CA ALA A 4 -3.59 -14.18 -12.29
C ALA A 4 -3.58 -15.67 -12.68
N VAL A 5 -3.00 -16.00 -13.84
CA VAL A 5 -2.81 -17.40 -14.27
C VAL A 5 -1.94 -18.14 -13.27
N ILE A 6 -0.77 -17.59 -12.95
CA ILE A 6 0.18 -18.19 -11.99
C ILE A 6 -0.45 -18.27 -10.59
N SER A 7 -1.15 -17.24 -10.13
CA SER A 7 -1.79 -17.24 -8.81
C SER A 7 -2.87 -18.32 -8.72
N GLY A 8 -3.78 -18.39 -9.70
CA GLY A 8 -4.82 -19.41 -9.69
C GLY A 8 -4.27 -20.83 -9.82
N LEU A 9 -3.18 -21.02 -10.58
CA LEU A 9 -2.46 -22.29 -10.62
C LEU A 9 -1.81 -22.62 -9.27
N GLY A 10 -1.14 -21.66 -8.64
CA GLY A 10 -0.54 -21.85 -7.31
C GLY A 10 -1.59 -22.22 -6.26
N PHE A 11 -2.75 -21.56 -6.28
CA PHE A 11 -3.91 -21.92 -5.47
C PHE A 11 -4.41 -23.35 -5.74
N ALA A 12 -4.54 -23.76 -7.00
CA ALA A 12 -4.96 -25.11 -7.34
C ALA A 12 -3.93 -26.19 -6.94
N LEU A 13 -2.64 -25.89 -7.10
CA LEU A 13 -1.54 -26.79 -6.74
C LEU A 13 -1.50 -27.11 -5.24
N MET A 14 -2.02 -26.23 -4.38
CA MET A 14 -2.12 -26.48 -2.94
C MET A 14 -2.93 -27.74 -2.58
N PHE A 15 -3.83 -28.19 -3.47
CA PHE A 15 -4.58 -29.43 -3.27
C PHE A 15 -3.65 -30.65 -3.19
N PHE A 16 -2.59 -30.68 -3.99
CA PHE A 16 -1.65 -31.80 -4.11
C PHE A 16 -0.47 -31.73 -3.13
N VAL A 17 -0.42 -30.70 -2.29
CA VAL A 17 0.68 -30.53 -1.33
C VAL A 17 0.49 -31.50 -0.16
N GLU A 18 1.43 -32.43 -0.02
CA GLU A 18 1.49 -33.43 1.05
C GLU A 18 2.77 -33.31 1.90
N SER A 19 3.74 -32.50 1.47
CA SER A 19 5.03 -32.31 2.16
C SER A 19 5.28 -30.84 2.49
N LEU A 20 6.08 -30.61 3.53
CA LEU A 20 6.48 -29.26 3.96
C LEU A 20 7.28 -28.53 2.86
N LEU A 21 8.16 -29.24 2.16
CA LEU A 21 8.90 -28.68 1.03
C LEU A 21 7.94 -28.30 -0.11
N GLY A 22 6.95 -29.16 -0.41
CA GLY A 22 5.90 -28.84 -1.39
C GLY A 22 5.13 -27.58 -1.02
N PHE A 23 4.82 -27.38 0.27
CA PHE A 23 4.20 -26.17 0.77
C PHE A 23 5.08 -24.93 0.53
N TYR A 24 6.36 -24.98 0.88
CA TYR A 24 7.27 -23.86 0.66
C TYR A 24 7.43 -23.50 -0.82
N VAL A 25 7.46 -24.49 -1.71
CA VAL A 25 7.56 -24.25 -3.16
C VAL A 25 6.26 -23.66 -3.70
N VAL A 26 5.11 -24.27 -3.43
CA VAL A 26 3.84 -23.84 -4.01
C VAL A 26 3.37 -22.52 -3.39
N TYR A 27 3.30 -22.44 -2.06
CA TYR A 27 2.83 -21.25 -1.36
C TYR A 27 3.90 -20.15 -1.34
N GLY A 28 5.12 -20.50 -0.96
CA GLY A 28 6.20 -19.53 -0.78
C GLY A 28 6.75 -18.95 -2.09
N VAL A 29 6.82 -19.75 -3.16
CA VAL A 29 7.40 -19.32 -4.43
C VAL A 29 6.34 -19.09 -5.50
N VAL A 30 5.59 -20.12 -5.90
CA VAL A 30 4.67 -20.02 -7.05
C VAL A 30 3.57 -19.01 -6.80
N LEU A 31 2.86 -19.13 -5.67
CA LEU A 31 1.77 -18.23 -5.30
C LEU A 31 2.28 -16.80 -5.07
N SER A 32 3.43 -16.64 -4.40
CA SER A 32 4.06 -15.32 -4.18
C SER A 32 4.43 -14.61 -5.48
N ILE A 33 5.01 -15.33 -6.45
CA ILE A 33 5.34 -14.78 -7.78
C ILE A 33 4.05 -14.36 -8.49
N GLY A 34 3.04 -15.23 -8.48
CA GLY A 34 1.72 -14.95 -9.05
C GLY A 34 1.12 -13.68 -8.46
N MET A 35 1.00 -13.61 -7.14
CA MET A 35 0.39 -12.50 -6.40
C MET A 35 1.15 -11.19 -6.60
N SER A 36 2.48 -11.24 -6.63
CA SER A 36 3.33 -10.06 -6.87
C SER A 36 3.18 -9.52 -8.29
N ALA A 37 2.98 -10.39 -9.27
CA ALA A 37 2.69 -10.03 -10.66
C ALA A 37 1.19 -9.72 -10.89
N MET A 38 0.33 -9.96 -9.90
CA MET A 38 -1.11 -9.70 -9.94
C MET A 38 -1.44 -8.30 -9.39
N LEU A 39 -2.74 -7.99 -9.39
CA LEU A 39 -3.43 -6.71 -9.22
C LEU A 39 -2.78 -5.61 -8.38
N TYR A 40 -2.01 -5.87 -7.33
CA TYR A 40 -1.58 -4.80 -6.43
C TYR A 40 -0.66 -3.76 -7.12
N ILE A 41 0.45 -4.15 -7.74
CA ILE A 41 1.30 -3.15 -8.42
C ILE A 41 0.64 -2.63 -9.72
N PRO A 42 0.05 -3.49 -10.59
CA PRO A 42 -0.55 -3.06 -11.85
C PRO A 42 -1.80 -2.18 -11.68
N ALA A 43 -2.77 -2.54 -10.84
CA ALA A 43 -4.03 -1.76 -10.71
C ALA A 43 -3.75 -0.34 -10.20
N TRP A 44 -2.88 -0.24 -9.20
CA TRP A 44 -2.43 1.03 -8.65
C TRP A 44 -1.66 1.87 -9.68
N THR A 45 -0.84 1.23 -10.52
CA THR A 45 -0.14 1.87 -11.63
C THR A 45 -1.09 2.38 -12.71
N VAL A 46 -2.12 1.60 -13.06
CA VAL A 46 -3.12 2.00 -14.06
C VAL A 46 -3.89 3.23 -13.57
N ILE A 47 -4.40 3.22 -12.33
CA ILE A 47 -5.08 4.41 -11.77
C ILE A 47 -4.14 5.63 -11.77
N ALA A 48 -2.87 5.45 -11.40
CA ALA A 48 -1.87 6.52 -11.43
C ALA A 48 -1.57 7.09 -12.82
N LYS A 49 -1.77 6.31 -13.89
CA LYS A 49 -1.65 6.78 -15.27
C LYS A 49 -2.91 7.51 -15.74
N TRP A 50 -4.09 6.99 -15.39
CA TRP A 50 -5.38 7.52 -15.85
C TRP A 50 -5.82 8.80 -15.12
N PHE A 51 -5.42 9.01 -13.87
CA PHE A 51 -5.86 10.15 -13.06
C PHE A 51 -4.72 11.13 -12.81
N SER A 52 -4.93 12.38 -13.25
CA SER A 52 -4.07 13.53 -12.90
C SER A 52 -4.70 14.40 -11.83
N ARG A 53 -5.97 14.71 -12.02
CA ARG A 53 -6.81 15.39 -11.03
C ARG A 53 -7.51 14.35 -10.19
N ARG A 54 -7.60 14.57 -8.88
CA ARG A 54 -8.23 13.64 -7.92
C ARG A 54 -7.56 12.26 -7.85
N LEU A 55 -6.24 12.21 -8.09
CA LEU A 55 -5.48 10.96 -8.09
C LEU A 55 -5.53 10.27 -6.72
N SER A 56 -5.35 11.02 -5.64
CA SER A 56 -5.30 10.46 -4.29
C SER A 56 -6.64 9.87 -3.90
N LEU A 57 -7.76 10.51 -4.27
CA LEU A 57 -9.10 9.97 -4.06
C LEU A 57 -9.36 8.72 -4.90
N ALA A 58 -8.97 8.71 -6.18
CA ALA A 58 -9.14 7.53 -7.04
C ALA A 58 -8.39 6.31 -6.48
N LEU A 59 -7.18 6.53 -5.98
CA LEU A 59 -6.39 5.53 -5.27
C LEU A 59 -7.01 5.14 -3.93
N GLY A 60 -7.64 6.08 -3.22
CA GLY A 60 -8.43 5.83 -2.01
C GLY A 60 -9.60 4.89 -2.25
N VAL A 61 -10.38 5.12 -3.32
CA VAL A 61 -11.49 4.26 -3.72
C VAL A 61 -11.00 2.87 -4.11
N LEU A 62 -9.92 2.76 -4.89
CA LEU A 62 -9.27 1.48 -5.20
C LEU A 62 -8.86 0.74 -3.92
N ALA A 63 -8.30 1.47 -2.96
CA ALA A 63 -7.86 0.90 -1.69
C ALA A 63 -9.03 0.31 -0.89
N VAL A 64 -10.22 0.91 -0.90
CA VAL A 64 -11.38 0.37 -0.17
C VAL A 64 -11.69 -1.07 -0.57
N GLY A 65 -11.48 -1.43 -1.84
CA GLY A 65 -11.67 -2.80 -2.33
C GLY A 65 -10.85 -3.84 -1.56
N ALA A 66 -9.62 -3.53 -1.15
CA ALA A 66 -8.82 -4.43 -0.33
C ALA A 66 -9.37 -4.58 1.11
N GLY A 67 -9.96 -3.51 1.66
CA GLY A 67 -10.60 -3.55 2.99
C GLY A 67 -11.89 -4.38 2.98
N LEU A 68 -12.76 -4.14 2.01
CA LEU A 68 -13.99 -4.91 1.83
C LEU A 68 -13.71 -6.37 1.44
N GLY A 69 -12.68 -6.61 0.65
CA GLY A 69 -12.23 -7.96 0.29
C GLY A 69 -11.90 -8.80 1.51
N GLY A 70 -11.17 -8.26 2.49
CA GLY A 70 -10.90 -8.96 3.74
C GLY A 70 -12.18 -9.31 4.52
N LEU A 71 -13.11 -8.36 4.61
CA LEU A 71 -14.37 -8.51 5.34
C LEU A 71 -15.29 -9.58 4.74
N VAL A 72 -15.34 -9.70 3.40
CA VAL A 72 -16.20 -10.67 2.70
C VAL A 72 -15.49 -12.01 2.53
N CYS A 73 -14.22 -12.00 2.11
CA CYS A 73 -13.49 -13.22 1.79
C CYS A 73 -13.12 -14.02 3.04
N ALA A 74 -12.80 -13.40 4.19
CA ALA A 74 -12.38 -14.15 5.37
C ALA A 74 -13.49 -15.08 5.93
N PRO A 75 -14.74 -14.62 6.16
CA PRO A 75 -15.84 -15.51 6.55
C PRO A 75 -16.17 -16.55 5.48
N ALA A 76 -16.14 -16.18 4.20
CA ALA A 76 -16.39 -17.11 3.10
C ALA A 76 -15.35 -18.24 3.06
N VAL A 77 -14.06 -17.91 3.24
CA VAL A 77 -12.97 -18.90 3.31
C VAL A 77 -13.07 -19.74 4.58
N ALA A 78 -13.41 -19.15 5.73
CA ALA A 78 -13.62 -19.90 6.96
C ALA A 78 -14.75 -20.93 6.80
N TRP A 79 -15.87 -20.52 6.21
CA TRP A 79 -16.98 -21.42 5.90
C TRP A 79 -16.56 -22.55 4.94
N LEU A 80 -15.78 -22.25 3.90
CA LEU A 80 -15.22 -23.26 2.99
C LEU A 80 -14.32 -24.25 3.72
N ILE A 81 -13.46 -23.77 4.61
CA ILE A 81 -12.54 -24.61 5.40
C ILE A 81 -13.33 -25.54 6.32
N ILE A 82 -14.36 -25.04 7.01
CA ILE A 82 -15.16 -25.84 7.95
C ILE A 82 -15.94 -26.96 7.24
N ASN A 83 -16.53 -26.67 6.07
CA ASN A 83 -17.43 -27.61 5.39
C ASN A 83 -16.71 -28.52 4.38
N TYR A 84 -15.63 -28.04 3.75
CA TYR A 84 -14.95 -28.74 2.64
C TYR A 84 -13.44 -28.92 2.87
N GLY A 85 -12.90 -28.43 3.99
CA GLY A 85 -11.48 -28.49 4.29
C GLY A 85 -10.66 -27.41 3.57
N TRP A 86 -9.43 -27.21 4.05
CA TRP A 86 -8.55 -26.15 3.55
C TRP A 86 -8.11 -26.38 2.10
N ARG A 87 -7.90 -27.64 1.67
CA ARG A 87 -7.49 -27.96 0.29
C ARG A 87 -8.52 -27.50 -0.74
N ALA A 88 -9.79 -27.79 -0.51
CA ALA A 88 -10.88 -27.34 -1.38
C ALA A 88 -11.00 -25.81 -1.38
N ALA A 89 -10.81 -25.17 -0.22
CA ALA A 89 -10.83 -23.71 -0.12
C ALA A 89 -9.77 -23.04 -1.02
N PHE A 90 -8.53 -23.56 -1.06
CA PHE A 90 -7.50 -23.03 -1.98
C PHE A 90 -7.91 -23.17 -3.44
N VAL A 91 -8.47 -24.32 -3.86
CA VAL A 91 -8.94 -24.51 -5.25
C VAL A 91 -10.03 -23.51 -5.61
N VAL A 92 -11.04 -23.32 -4.74
CA VAL A 92 -12.12 -22.35 -4.95
C VAL A 92 -11.59 -20.93 -5.09
N LEU A 93 -10.60 -20.55 -4.27
CA LEU A 93 -9.92 -19.25 -4.39
C LEU A 93 -9.19 -19.11 -5.73
N GLY A 94 -8.47 -20.15 -6.16
CA GLY A 94 -7.76 -20.14 -7.45
C GLY A 94 -8.70 -19.97 -8.65
N VAL A 95 -9.81 -20.72 -8.67
CA VAL A 95 -10.85 -20.59 -9.69
C VAL A 95 -11.48 -19.19 -9.65
N THR A 96 -11.75 -18.66 -8.47
CA THR A 96 -12.28 -17.30 -8.30
C THR A 96 -11.33 -16.26 -8.88
N VAL A 97 -10.02 -16.39 -8.64
CA VAL A 97 -9.01 -15.51 -9.26
C VAL A 97 -9.08 -15.57 -10.78
N TRP A 98 -9.19 -16.75 -11.38
CA TRP A 98 -9.32 -16.86 -12.83
C TRP A 98 -10.62 -16.26 -13.36
N VAL A 99 -11.76 -16.61 -12.78
CA VAL A 99 -13.09 -16.17 -13.24
C VAL A 99 -13.30 -14.67 -13.06
N VAL A 100 -12.72 -14.06 -12.02
CA VAL A 100 -12.91 -12.63 -11.74
C VAL A 100 -11.78 -11.79 -12.34
N VAL A 101 -10.52 -12.13 -12.06
CA VAL A 101 -9.38 -11.25 -12.39
C VAL A 101 -9.06 -11.29 -13.88
N ILE A 102 -9.17 -12.44 -14.55
CA ILE A 102 -8.81 -12.54 -15.97
C ILE A 102 -9.78 -11.73 -16.84
N PRO A 103 -11.11 -11.88 -16.74
CA PRO A 103 -12.04 -11.06 -17.52
C PRO A 103 -11.89 -9.56 -17.24
N LEU A 104 -11.76 -9.18 -15.96
CA LEU A 104 -11.54 -7.77 -15.60
C LEU A 104 -10.24 -7.22 -16.20
N ALA A 105 -9.15 -8.01 -16.19
CA ALA A 105 -7.88 -7.60 -16.78
C ALA A 105 -7.94 -7.43 -18.31
N LEU A 106 -8.87 -8.09 -19.00
CA LEU A 106 -9.10 -7.90 -20.44
C LEU A 106 -9.88 -6.61 -20.74
N VAL A 107 -10.68 -6.14 -19.79
CA VAL A 107 -11.47 -4.91 -19.90
C VAL A 107 -10.63 -3.68 -19.53
N VAL A 108 -9.80 -3.78 -18.48
CA VAL A 108 -8.93 -2.70 -18.01
C VAL A 108 -7.84 -2.39 -19.05
N ARG A 109 -7.61 -1.09 -19.32
CA ARG A 109 -6.62 -0.62 -20.30
C ARG A 109 -5.48 0.13 -19.61
N ASP A 110 -4.26 -0.10 -20.06
CA ASP A 110 -3.05 0.33 -19.36
C ASP A 110 -2.80 1.84 -19.39
N ARG A 111 -3.21 2.51 -20.48
CA ARG A 111 -2.91 3.91 -20.75
C ARG A 111 -4.11 4.61 -21.40
N PRO A 112 -4.46 5.84 -20.99
CA PRO A 112 -5.45 6.64 -21.70
C PRO A 112 -4.97 7.01 -23.12
N GLU A 113 -3.65 7.15 -23.31
CA GLU A 113 -3.05 7.53 -24.60
C GLU A 113 -3.30 6.48 -25.69
N ASP A 114 -3.44 5.20 -25.31
CA ASP A 114 -3.78 4.10 -26.24
C ASP A 114 -5.18 4.28 -26.86
N LYS A 115 -6.02 5.14 -26.29
CA LYS A 115 -7.34 5.53 -26.81
C LYS A 115 -7.37 6.95 -27.38
N GLY A 116 -6.21 7.60 -27.54
CA GLY A 116 -6.14 9.01 -27.89
C GLY A 116 -6.70 9.94 -26.81
N LEU A 117 -6.86 9.46 -25.57
CA LEU A 117 -7.34 10.25 -24.45
C LEU A 117 -6.16 10.80 -23.65
N SER A 118 -6.32 11.97 -23.06
CA SER A 118 -5.39 12.46 -22.03
C SER A 118 -5.80 11.94 -20.65
N PRO A 119 -4.86 11.81 -19.69
CA PRO A 119 -5.20 11.52 -18.31
C PRO A 119 -6.21 12.52 -17.75
N TYR A 120 -7.15 12.03 -16.94
CA TYR A 120 -8.21 12.83 -16.34
C TYR A 120 -7.64 14.05 -15.59
N GLY A 121 -8.01 15.26 -16.03
CA GLY A 121 -7.55 16.51 -15.46
C GLY A 121 -6.35 17.17 -16.17
N LEU A 122 -5.87 16.60 -17.27
CA LEU A 122 -4.99 17.29 -18.22
C LEU A 122 -5.79 17.74 -19.45
N PRO A 123 -5.35 18.79 -20.17
CA PRO A 123 -5.93 19.16 -21.46
C PRO A 123 -5.97 17.96 -22.42
N ALA A 124 -6.96 17.91 -23.31
CA ALA A 124 -7.03 16.88 -24.34
C ALA A 124 -5.71 16.86 -25.13
N ALA A 125 -5.19 15.67 -25.42
CA ALA A 125 -4.04 15.54 -26.31
C ALA A 125 -4.41 16.20 -27.65
N PRO A 126 -3.52 17.01 -28.27
CA PRO A 126 -3.78 17.54 -29.59
C PRO A 126 -4.05 16.38 -30.54
N SER A 127 -5.20 16.41 -31.23
CA SER A 127 -5.51 15.46 -32.30
C SER A 127 -4.37 15.50 -33.34
N PRO A 128 -3.90 14.34 -33.86
CA PRO A 128 -2.86 14.31 -34.88
C PRO A 128 -3.20 15.03 -36.20
N GLU A 129 -4.46 15.47 -36.38
CA GLU A 129 -4.97 16.07 -37.62
C GLU A 129 -5.02 17.61 -37.63
N ALA A 130 -4.62 18.30 -36.56
CA ALA A 130 -4.57 19.76 -36.58
C ALA A 130 -3.16 20.26 -36.95
N GLN A 131 -2.81 20.22 -38.24
CA GLN A 131 -1.79 21.11 -38.78
C GLN A 131 -2.34 22.55 -38.74
N PRO A 132 -1.72 23.52 -38.05
CA PRO A 132 -2.10 24.91 -38.19
C PRO A 132 -1.38 25.47 -39.42
N SER A 133 -2.10 25.55 -40.53
CA SER A 133 -1.84 26.60 -41.52
C SER A 133 -2.34 27.93 -40.94
N GLY A 134 -1.49 28.95 -40.94
CA GLY A 134 -1.90 30.33 -40.68
C GLY A 134 -1.41 30.92 -39.36
N SER A 135 -0.53 31.91 -39.51
CA SER A 135 -0.06 32.87 -38.52
C SER A 135 -1.19 33.61 -37.80
N ALA A 136 -1.24 33.52 -36.46
CA ALA A 136 -1.90 34.51 -35.60
C ALA A 136 -1.18 34.62 -34.22
N PRO A 137 -1.21 35.79 -33.57
CA PRO A 137 -0.23 36.17 -32.55
C PRO A 137 -0.53 35.57 -31.17
N HIS A 138 0.55 35.27 -30.44
CA HIS A 138 0.60 34.81 -29.05
C HIS A 138 -0.51 35.36 -28.15
N GLU A 139 -1.57 34.58 -27.96
CA GLU A 139 -2.52 34.77 -26.87
C GLU A 139 -2.01 34.06 -25.61
N LYS A 140 -1.97 34.81 -24.52
CA LYS A 140 -1.37 34.50 -23.22
C LYS A 140 -1.67 33.05 -22.78
N GLN A 141 -0.62 32.22 -22.80
CA GLN A 141 -0.61 30.93 -22.13
C GLN A 141 -1.02 31.11 -20.66
N ALA A 142 -2.15 30.48 -20.30
CA ALA A 142 -2.48 30.20 -18.91
C ALA A 142 -1.27 29.48 -18.25
N PRO A 143 -0.96 29.74 -16.97
CA PRO A 143 0.26 29.25 -16.35
C PRO A 143 0.31 27.74 -16.45
N GLU A 144 1.24 27.23 -17.25
CA GLU A 144 1.68 25.84 -17.22
C GLU A 144 1.94 25.50 -15.75
N ARG A 145 1.21 24.53 -15.22
CA ARG A 145 1.61 23.91 -13.95
C ARG A 145 2.98 23.30 -14.18
N GLN A 146 3.99 24.04 -13.73
CA GLN A 146 5.41 23.74 -13.73
C GLN A 146 5.71 22.24 -13.58
N GLY A 147 6.38 21.68 -14.58
CA GLY A 147 7.31 20.56 -14.44
C GLY A 147 6.72 19.19 -14.10
N ALA A 148 5.98 18.56 -15.01
CA ALA A 148 5.79 17.11 -14.96
C ALA A 148 7.12 16.41 -15.31
N VAL A 149 8.04 16.33 -14.35
CA VAL A 149 9.31 15.61 -14.54
C VAL A 149 9.03 14.11 -14.46
N ASP A 150 9.10 13.43 -15.61
CA ASP A 150 8.99 11.98 -15.71
C ASP A 150 10.38 11.33 -15.54
N PHE A 151 10.70 10.91 -14.32
CA PHE A 151 11.96 10.24 -14.01
C PHE A 151 11.98 8.82 -14.60
N THR A 152 13.15 8.41 -15.09
CA THR A 152 13.50 6.99 -15.23
C THR A 152 13.80 6.38 -13.86
N LEU A 153 13.76 5.04 -13.76
CA LEU A 153 14.14 4.35 -12.52
C LEU A 153 15.56 4.74 -12.05
N ARG A 154 16.52 4.81 -12.98
CA ARG A 154 17.92 5.15 -12.65
C ARG A 154 18.01 6.56 -12.05
N GLN A 155 17.31 7.53 -12.63
CA GLN A 155 17.28 8.90 -12.10
C GLN A 155 16.56 8.96 -10.75
N ALA A 156 15.49 8.19 -10.55
CA ALA A 156 14.81 8.14 -9.25
C ALA A 156 15.75 7.60 -8.15
N LEU A 157 16.48 6.51 -8.44
CA LEU A 157 17.43 5.89 -7.51
C LEU A 157 18.60 6.81 -7.12
N SER A 158 18.95 7.79 -7.95
CA SER A 158 19.99 8.77 -7.63
C SER A 158 19.50 9.95 -6.78
N THR A 159 18.21 10.02 -6.43
CA THR A 159 17.67 11.10 -5.59
C THR A 159 17.65 10.74 -4.12
N SER A 160 17.93 11.73 -3.26
CA SER A 160 17.73 11.59 -1.81
C SER A 160 16.25 11.35 -1.45
N ALA A 161 15.34 11.96 -2.21
CA ALA A 161 13.90 11.77 -2.10
C ALA A 161 13.49 10.28 -2.13
N PHE A 162 14.05 9.50 -3.05
CA PHE A 162 13.76 8.06 -3.15
C PHE A 162 14.13 7.33 -1.86
N TRP A 163 15.34 7.55 -1.35
CA TRP A 163 15.84 6.85 -0.18
C TRP A 163 15.18 7.31 1.13
N LEU A 164 14.84 8.59 1.25
CA LEU A 164 14.07 9.09 2.39
C LEU A 164 12.64 8.54 2.41
N LEU A 165 11.97 8.46 1.25
CA LEU A 165 10.67 7.79 1.15
C LEU A 165 10.79 6.30 1.47
N ALA A 166 11.81 5.62 0.95
CA ALA A 166 12.05 4.20 1.24
C ALA A 166 12.30 3.95 2.73
N ALA A 167 13.08 4.81 3.41
CA ALA A 167 13.33 4.72 4.85
C ALA A 167 12.06 4.99 5.68
N ALA A 168 11.23 5.97 5.29
CA ALA A 168 9.94 6.20 5.94
C ALA A 168 8.99 5.00 5.78
N PHE A 169 8.93 4.43 4.57
CA PHE A 169 8.14 3.24 4.28
C PHE A 169 8.67 1.97 4.96
N PHE A 170 9.99 1.88 5.17
CA PHE A 170 10.61 0.84 5.99
C PHE A 170 10.07 0.90 7.43
N CYS A 171 10.16 2.08 8.06
CA CYS A 171 9.66 2.27 9.41
C CYS A 171 8.17 1.86 9.50
N GLN A 172 7.36 2.34 8.58
CA GLN A 172 5.94 1.99 8.49
C GLN A 172 5.73 0.47 8.32
N GLY A 173 6.53 -0.17 7.48
CA GLY A 173 6.50 -1.62 7.26
C GLY A 173 6.75 -2.41 8.54
N VAL A 174 7.72 -1.98 9.36
CA VAL A 174 7.99 -2.55 10.69
C VAL A 174 6.77 -2.40 11.60
N ALA A 175 6.19 -1.20 11.68
CA ALA A 175 5.02 -0.98 12.54
C ALA A 175 3.82 -1.83 12.13
N HIS A 176 3.54 -1.91 10.83
CA HIS A 176 2.42 -2.68 10.32
C HIS A 176 2.60 -4.19 10.54
N SER A 177 3.80 -4.73 10.34
CA SER A 177 4.06 -6.15 10.57
C SER A 177 4.00 -6.51 12.06
N VAL A 178 4.56 -5.68 12.94
CA VAL A 178 4.46 -5.87 14.40
C VAL A 178 3.00 -5.87 14.84
N VAL A 179 2.19 -4.92 14.39
CA VAL A 179 0.75 -4.89 14.71
C VAL A 179 0.04 -6.14 14.18
N THR A 180 0.34 -6.58 12.96
CA THR A 180 -0.31 -7.75 12.37
C THR A 180 -0.02 -9.04 13.14
N VAL A 181 1.24 -9.23 13.57
CA VAL A 181 1.69 -10.48 14.20
C VAL A 181 1.46 -10.51 15.70
N HIS A 182 1.76 -9.41 16.40
CA HIS A 182 1.84 -9.42 17.87
C HIS A 182 0.67 -8.78 18.59
N THR A 183 -0.26 -8.10 17.91
CA THR A 183 -1.40 -7.48 18.61
C THR A 183 -2.30 -8.54 19.26
N VAL A 184 -2.70 -9.58 18.53
CA VAL A 184 -3.56 -10.63 19.12
C VAL A 184 -2.87 -11.33 20.30
N PRO A 185 -1.62 -11.82 20.18
CA PRO A 185 -0.87 -12.35 21.32
C PRO A 185 -0.77 -11.38 22.50
N ALA A 186 -0.48 -10.09 22.25
CA ALA A 186 -0.35 -9.10 23.32
C ALA A 186 -1.66 -8.85 24.06
N LEU A 187 -2.79 -8.85 23.35
CA LEU A 187 -4.11 -8.72 23.97
C LEU A 187 -4.45 -9.97 24.79
N THR A 188 -4.17 -11.17 24.27
CA THR A 188 -4.43 -12.41 25.00
C THR A 188 -3.55 -12.57 26.24
N ASP A 189 -2.28 -12.18 26.18
CA ASP A 189 -1.37 -12.16 27.32
C ASP A 189 -1.84 -11.15 28.40
N ALA A 190 -2.49 -10.07 27.98
CA ALA A 190 -3.11 -9.11 28.88
C ALA A 190 -4.46 -9.57 29.46
N GLY A 191 -4.89 -10.81 29.17
CA GLY A 191 -6.14 -11.40 29.68
C GLY A 191 -7.39 -11.08 28.85
N ILE A 192 -7.27 -10.46 27.68
CA ILE A 192 -8.39 -10.22 26.76
C ILE A 192 -8.68 -11.52 25.99
N SER A 193 -9.96 -11.88 25.83
CA SER A 193 -10.31 -13.09 25.09
C SER A 193 -9.85 -13.04 23.63
N MET A 194 -9.49 -14.20 23.09
CA MET A 194 -9.05 -14.34 21.69
C MET A 194 -10.09 -13.79 20.70
N GLU A 195 -11.38 -13.98 20.98
CA GLU A 195 -12.50 -13.46 20.19
C GLU A 195 -12.49 -11.93 20.12
N LYS A 196 -12.32 -11.26 21.27
CA LYS A 196 -12.24 -9.79 21.33
C LYS A 196 -10.99 -9.28 20.62
N ALA A 197 -9.85 -9.94 20.83
CA ALA A 197 -8.60 -9.59 20.16
C ALA A 197 -8.69 -9.70 18.63
N ALA A 198 -9.27 -10.79 18.12
CA ALA A 198 -9.52 -10.99 16.71
C ALA A 198 -10.52 -9.96 16.15
N PHE A 199 -11.59 -9.66 16.89
CA PHE A 199 -12.54 -8.61 16.52
C PHE A 199 -11.86 -7.25 16.39
N CYS A 200 -10.96 -6.88 17.32
CA CYS A 200 -10.21 -5.62 17.24
C CYS A 200 -9.38 -5.52 15.97
N MET A 201 -8.73 -6.60 15.53
CA MET A 201 -7.97 -6.64 14.29
C MET A 201 -8.87 -6.51 13.04
N GLY A 202 -10.03 -7.16 13.04
CA GLY A 202 -11.04 -6.99 12.00
C GLY A 202 -11.57 -5.55 11.95
N PHE A 203 -11.87 -4.97 13.12
CA PHE A 203 -12.38 -3.61 13.25
C PHE A 203 -11.37 -2.55 12.82
N LEU A 204 -10.08 -2.77 13.07
CA LEU A 204 -8.99 -1.93 12.55
C LEU A 204 -9.01 -1.84 11.02
N THR A 205 -9.27 -2.96 10.35
CA THR A 205 -9.38 -2.98 8.88
C THR A 205 -10.58 -2.15 8.41
N LEU A 206 -11.71 -2.22 9.11
CA LEU A 206 -12.91 -1.43 8.81
C LEU A 206 -12.67 0.07 9.03
N VAL A 207 -12.09 0.46 10.18
CA VAL A 207 -11.71 1.84 10.48
C VAL A 207 -10.73 2.39 9.44
N SER A 208 -9.85 1.54 8.89
CA SER A 208 -8.92 1.97 7.85
C SER A 208 -9.61 2.50 6.58
N ILE A 209 -10.87 2.14 6.31
CA ILE A 209 -11.62 2.70 5.18
C ILE A 209 -11.84 4.21 5.35
N VAL A 210 -12.09 4.68 6.58
CA VAL A 210 -12.21 6.11 6.89
C VAL A 210 -10.92 6.84 6.55
N GLY A 211 -9.77 6.27 6.93
CA GLY A 211 -8.46 6.79 6.57
C GLY A 211 -8.23 6.82 5.05
N ARG A 212 -8.53 5.72 4.34
CA ARG A 212 -8.35 5.59 2.88
C ARG A 212 -9.11 6.65 2.11
N LEU A 213 -10.38 6.87 2.47
CA LEU A 213 -11.21 7.86 1.79
C LEU A 213 -10.88 9.29 2.23
N GLY A 214 -10.70 9.52 3.53
CA GLY A 214 -10.40 10.84 4.09
C GLY A 214 -9.07 11.40 3.59
N PHE A 215 -7.97 10.64 3.74
CA PHE A 215 -6.65 11.06 3.25
C PHE A 215 -6.54 10.96 1.73
N GLY A 216 -7.29 10.05 1.10
CA GLY A 216 -7.44 10.04 -0.35
C GLY A 216 -8.01 11.37 -0.86
N TYR A 217 -9.11 11.85 -0.27
CA TYR A 217 -9.68 13.15 -0.60
C TYR A 217 -8.72 14.31 -0.26
N LEU A 218 -8.18 14.35 0.96
CA LEU A 218 -7.28 15.42 1.39
C LEU A 218 -5.97 15.46 0.58
N GLY A 219 -5.47 14.33 0.09
CA GLY A 219 -4.24 14.23 -0.70
C GLY A 219 -4.28 14.92 -2.05
N ASP A 220 -5.47 15.33 -2.48
CA ASP A 220 -5.67 16.11 -3.70
C ASP A 220 -5.62 17.62 -3.46
N TYR A 221 -5.67 18.07 -2.20
CA TYR A 221 -5.67 19.49 -1.82
C TYR A 221 -4.51 19.88 -0.89
N VAL A 222 -4.00 18.93 -0.11
CA VAL A 222 -2.92 19.12 0.86
C VAL A 222 -1.67 18.40 0.36
N THR A 223 -0.49 18.99 0.61
CA THR A 223 0.79 18.35 0.29
C THR A 223 0.89 16.97 0.96
N LYS A 224 1.08 15.92 0.14
CA LYS A 224 1.05 14.51 0.58
C LYS A 224 2.05 14.21 1.68
N ARG A 225 3.20 14.87 1.65
CA ARG A 225 4.23 14.78 2.68
C ARG A 225 3.71 15.11 4.09
N TYR A 226 2.90 16.16 4.25
CA TYR A 226 2.32 16.53 5.55
C TYR A 226 1.22 15.55 5.97
N LEU A 227 0.44 15.04 5.03
CA LEU A 227 -0.54 14.00 5.33
C LEU A 227 0.12 12.69 5.79
N PHE A 228 1.29 12.33 5.23
CA PHE A 228 2.09 11.23 5.76
C PHE A 228 2.53 11.47 7.20
N MET A 229 2.96 12.70 7.55
CA MET A 229 3.32 13.02 8.94
C MET A 229 2.14 12.86 9.90
N VAL A 230 0.94 13.32 9.50
CA VAL A 230 -0.28 13.12 10.30
C VAL A 230 -0.60 11.63 10.44
N SER A 231 -0.55 10.88 9.34
CA SER A 231 -0.79 9.43 9.34
C SER A 231 0.18 8.68 10.25
N TYR A 232 1.49 8.97 10.18
CA TYR A 232 2.49 8.38 11.06
C TYR A 232 2.34 8.83 12.52
N GLY A 233 1.94 10.07 12.76
CA GLY A 233 1.60 10.56 14.10
C GLY A 233 0.43 9.79 14.72
N LEU A 234 -0.63 9.54 13.95
CA LEU A 234 -1.76 8.72 14.38
C LEU A 234 -1.33 7.27 14.66
N MET A 235 -0.56 6.64 13.76
CA MET A 235 -0.06 5.27 13.94
C MET A 235 0.86 5.15 15.16
N GLY A 236 1.81 6.07 15.31
CA GLY A 236 2.73 6.12 16.44
C GLY A 236 2.00 6.32 17.77
N SER A 237 1.08 7.30 17.82
CA SER A 237 0.26 7.55 19.00
C SER A 237 -0.60 6.34 19.36
N GLY A 238 -1.21 5.68 18.36
CA GLY A 238 -1.96 4.45 18.56
C GLY A 238 -1.11 3.36 19.21
N LEU A 239 0.11 3.13 18.72
CA LEU A 239 1.04 2.14 19.30
C LEU A 239 1.44 2.50 20.73
N LEU A 240 1.66 3.78 21.04
CA LEU A 240 1.94 4.22 22.41
C LEU A 240 0.74 4.00 23.34
N VAL A 241 -0.50 4.15 22.84
CA VAL A 241 -1.70 3.81 23.60
C VAL A 241 -1.78 2.29 23.83
N LEU A 242 -1.48 1.48 22.81
CA LEU A 242 -1.51 0.01 22.88
C LEU A 242 -0.54 -0.59 23.91
N MET A 243 0.45 0.18 24.38
CA MET A 243 1.27 -0.18 25.55
C MET A 243 0.44 -0.51 26.80
N HIS A 244 -0.80 -0.04 26.87
CA HIS A 244 -1.76 -0.28 27.94
C HIS A 244 -2.84 -1.29 27.52
N ALA A 245 -2.43 -2.31 26.76
CA ALA A 245 -3.28 -3.35 26.18
C ALA A 245 -4.23 -4.07 27.15
N GLY A 246 -4.00 -4.02 28.47
CA GLY A 246 -4.92 -4.57 29.48
C GLY A 246 -6.22 -3.80 29.64
N ASP A 247 -6.33 -2.59 29.08
CA ASP A 247 -7.57 -1.80 29.06
C ASP A 247 -8.19 -1.80 27.66
N MET A 248 -9.40 -2.36 27.53
CA MET A 248 -10.14 -2.38 26.27
C MET A 248 -10.42 -0.98 25.71
N ALA A 249 -10.55 0.05 26.56
CA ALA A 249 -10.70 1.42 26.08
C ALA A 249 -9.43 1.85 25.32
N ALA A 250 -8.24 1.57 25.86
CA ALA A 250 -6.97 1.82 25.19
C ALA A 250 -6.88 1.05 23.86
N VAL A 251 -7.35 -0.19 23.82
CA VAL A 251 -7.39 -0.99 22.58
C VAL A 251 -8.28 -0.36 21.51
N TYR A 252 -9.47 0.12 21.88
CA TYR A 252 -10.36 0.81 20.92
C TYR A 252 -9.77 2.14 20.43
N PHE A 253 -9.11 2.91 21.31
CA PHE A 253 -8.38 4.11 20.90
C PHE A 253 -7.22 3.80 19.95
N PHE A 254 -6.45 2.75 20.23
CA PHE A 254 -5.43 2.25 19.31
C PHE A 254 -6.03 1.91 17.95
N VAL A 255 -7.13 1.15 17.91
CA VAL A 255 -7.81 0.78 16.66
C VAL A 255 -8.26 2.01 15.87
N ALA A 256 -8.81 3.02 16.55
CA ALA A 256 -9.22 4.28 15.92
C ALA A 256 -8.01 5.02 15.30
N LEU A 257 -6.96 5.24 16.09
CA LEU A 257 -5.78 6.00 15.67
C LEU A 257 -4.98 5.26 14.59
N PHE A 258 -4.59 4.01 14.87
CA PHE A 258 -3.79 3.22 13.95
C PHE A 258 -4.58 2.87 12.70
N GLY A 259 -5.86 2.52 12.82
CA GLY A 259 -6.73 2.23 11.68
C GLY A 259 -6.82 3.41 10.72
N VAL A 260 -7.14 4.62 11.20
CA VAL A 260 -7.21 5.83 10.35
C VAL A 260 -5.84 6.17 9.75
N GLY A 261 -4.78 6.15 10.56
CA GLY A 261 -3.42 6.44 10.09
C GLY A 261 -2.97 5.45 9.01
N PHE A 262 -3.09 4.15 9.26
CA PHE A 262 -2.80 3.08 8.32
C PHE A 262 -3.66 3.19 7.06
N GLY A 263 -4.95 3.48 7.21
CA GLY A 263 -5.85 3.69 6.09
C GLY A 263 -5.39 4.83 5.19
N GLY A 264 -4.95 5.93 5.79
CA GLY A 264 -4.59 7.13 5.04
C GLY A 264 -3.29 7.03 4.25
N MET A 265 -2.32 6.24 4.69
CA MET A 265 -1.06 6.09 3.97
C MET A 265 -1.19 5.23 2.70
N VAL A 266 -2.12 4.27 2.68
CA VAL A 266 -2.35 3.35 1.55
C VAL A 266 -2.57 4.08 0.21
N PRO A 267 -3.50 5.05 0.08
CA PRO A 267 -3.66 5.84 -1.14
C PRO A 267 -2.54 6.84 -1.40
N LEU A 268 -1.92 7.37 -0.33
CA LEU A 268 -0.89 8.39 -0.44
C LEU A 268 0.45 7.83 -0.94
N MET A 269 0.79 6.58 -0.64
CA MET A 269 2.06 5.94 -1.04
C MET A 269 2.30 5.95 -2.56
N PRO A 270 1.38 5.46 -3.40
CA PRO A 270 1.55 5.60 -4.85
C PRO A 270 1.41 7.05 -5.31
N ALA A 271 0.53 7.85 -4.69
CA ALA A 271 0.32 9.24 -5.09
C ALA A 271 1.57 10.12 -4.90
N ILE A 272 2.30 9.97 -3.78
CA ILE A 272 3.55 10.72 -3.52
C ILE A 272 4.67 10.27 -4.45
N ARG A 273 4.75 8.98 -4.76
CA ARG A 273 5.73 8.45 -5.73
C ARG A 273 5.47 9.01 -7.12
N THR A 274 4.20 9.08 -7.54
CA THR A 274 3.81 9.71 -8.81
C THR A 274 4.08 11.21 -8.83
N GLU A 275 3.83 11.92 -7.73
CA GLU A 275 4.13 13.35 -7.61
C GLU A 275 5.64 13.64 -7.68
N TYR A 276 6.48 12.77 -7.10
CA TYR A 276 7.91 13.02 -6.98
C TYR A 276 8.69 12.59 -8.22
N PHE A 277 8.27 11.51 -8.88
CA PHE A 277 9.02 10.86 -9.94
C PHE A 277 8.28 10.79 -11.28
N GLY A 278 7.04 11.27 -11.35
CA GLY A 278 6.20 11.19 -12.53
C GLY A 278 5.53 9.82 -12.73
N ARG A 279 4.91 9.63 -13.89
CA ARG A 279 4.06 8.48 -14.21
C ARG A 279 4.77 7.43 -15.04
N ARG A 280 5.74 7.83 -15.86
CA ARG A 280 6.34 6.96 -16.88
C ARG A 280 6.93 5.66 -16.31
N ALA A 281 7.74 5.78 -15.25
CA ALA A 281 8.42 4.64 -14.64
C ALA A 281 7.80 4.20 -13.31
N ILE A 282 6.58 4.65 -12.98
CA ILE A 282 6.00 4.46 -11.65
C ILE A 282 5.98 2.99 -11.22
N GLY A 283 5.55 2.06 -12.09
CA GLY A 283 5.53 0.63 -11.76
C GLY A 283 6.91 0.06 -11.41
N LYS A 284 7.98 0.50 -12.11
CA LYS A 284 9.36 0.08 -11.81
C LYS A 284 9.84 0.65 -10.48
N ILE A 285 9.56 1.94 -10.23
CA ILE A 285 9.93 2.63 -8.98
C ILE A 285 9.21 1.97 -7.78
N GLN A 286 7.91 1.68 -7.93
CA GLN A 286 7.15 0.97 -6.90
C GLN A 286 7.74 -0.41 -6.62
N GLY A 287 8.05 -1.17 -7.68
CA GLY A 287 8.69 -2.48 -7.57
C GLY A 287 10.02 -2.43 -6.83
N PHE A 288 10.88 -1.43 -7.10
CA PHE A 288 12.18 -1.28 -6.44
C PHE A 288 12.09 -0.84 -4.97
N MET A 289 11.03 -0.15 -4.57
CA MET A 289 10.80 0.20 -3.16
C MET A 289 10.22 -0.97 -2.35
N ASN A 290 9.56 -1.94 -2.99
CA ASN A 290 8.86 -3.01 -2.30
C ASN A 290 9.77 -3.95 -1.46
N PRO A 291 10.98 -4.34 -1.92
CA PRO A 291 11.90 -5.14 -1.11
C PRO A 291 12.24 -4.51 0.24
N VAL A 292 12.35 -3.18 0.30
CA VAL A 292 12.61 -2.45 1.56
C VAL A 292 11.47 -2.70 2.55
N MET A 293 10.21 -2.66 2.09
CA MET A 293 9.04 -2.95 2.91
C MET A 293 8.94 -4.43 3.29
N MET A 294 9.39 -5.36 2.43
CA MET A 294 9.41 -6.79 2.74
C MET A 294 10.43 -7.11 3.84
N ILE A 295 11.63 -6.51 3.77
CA ILE A 295 12.65 -6.64 4.83
C ILE A 295 12.10 -6.09 6.14
N ALA A 296 11.45 -4.93 6.12
CA ALA A 296 10.76 -4.38 7.30
C ALA A 296 9.68 -5.33 7.85
N GLY A 297 8.91 -5.94 6.94
CA GLY A 297 7.87 -6.91 7.26
C GLY A 297 8.39 -8.15 8.00
N ALA A 298 9.58 -8.63 7.64
CA ALA A 298 10.24 -9.75 8.30
C ALA A 298 10.95 -9.33 9.60
N ALA A 299 11.69 -8.22 9.58
CA ALA A 299 12.48 -7.77 10.72
C ALA A 299 11.63 -7.33 11.92
N GLY A 300 10.48 -6.71 11.66
CA GLY A 300 9.62 -6.15 12.70
C GLY A 300 9.15 -7.18 13.73
N PRO A 301 8.45 -8.26 13.33
CA PRO A 301 7.97 -9.29 14.25
C PRO A 301 9.11 -10.03 14.95
N ILE A 302 10.23 -10.29 14.26
CA ILE A 302 11.40 -10.92 14.88
C ILE A 302 11.94 -10.06 16.02
N LEU A 303 12.08 -8.75 15.80
CA LEU A 303 12.53 -7.82 16.83
C LEU A 303 11.52 -7.72 17.98
N ALA A 304 10.23 -7.63 17.67
CA ALA A 304 9.17 -7.54 18.68
C ALA A 304 9.06 -8.82 19.53
N GLY A 305 9.23 -9.99 18.92
CA GLY A 305 9.29 -11.28 19.61
C GLY A 305 10.53 -11.38 20.51
N HIS A 306 11.71 -11.02 20.01
CA HIS A 306 12.92 -11.01 20.84
C HIS A 306 12.82 -10.07 22.04
N LEU A 307 12.22 -8.89 21.86
CA LEU A 307 11.93 -7.96 22.96
C LEU A 307 10.94 -8.57 23.96
N PHE A 308 9.93 -9.30 23.50
CA PHE A 308 9.02 -10.03 24.37
C PHE A 308 9.76 -11.12 25.15
N ASP A 309 10.55 -11.96 24.50
CA ASP A 309 11.27 -13.07 25.12
C ASP A 309 12.25 -12.59 26.21
N THR A 310 12.83 -11.40 26.04
CA THR A 310 13.79 -10.83 26.99
C THR A 310 13.15 -10.00 28.10
N THR A 311 11.99 -9.38 27.86
CA THR A 311 11.34 -8.47 28.83
C THR A 311 10.07 -9.04 29.46
N GLY A 312 9.54 -10.13 28.93
CA GLY A 312 8.28 -10.75 29.33
C GLY A 312 7.03 -9.91 29.00
N THR A 313 7.15 -8.87 28.17
CA THR A 313 6.04 -7.96 27.87
C THR A 313 6.15 -7.34 26.47
N TYR A 314 5.01 -7.07 25.84
CA TYR A 314 4.95 -6.35 24.57
C TYR A 314 5.07 -4.83 24.70
N ARG A 315 5.04 -4.31 25.93
CA ARG A 315 5.06 -2.86 26.18
C ARG A 315 6.29 -2.18 25.58
N THR A 316 7.46 -2.81 25.66
CA THR A 316 8.73 -2.35 25.10
C THR A 316 8.71 -2.38 23.57
N SER A 317 8.18 -3.46 22.98
CA SER A 317 8.00 -3.60 21.52
C SER A 317 7.09 -2.51 20.96
N PHE A 318 5.95 -2.24 21.60
CA PHE A 318 5.03 -1.17 21.17
C PHE A 318 5.59 0.23 21.39
N LEU A 319 6.32 0.46 22.48
CA LEU A 319 7.03 1.73 22.71
C LEU A 319 8.03 1.99 21.60
N PHE A 320 8.94 1.06 21.34
CA PHE A 320 9.97 1.20 20.30
C PHE A 320 9.34 1.43 18.92
N THR A 321 8.34 0.63 18.57
CA THR A 321 7.66 0.72 17.28
C THR A 321 6.87 2.02 17.15
N GLY A 322 6.25 2.49 18.24
CA GLY A 322 5.56 3.79 18.30
C GLY A 322 6.53 4.95 18.09
N LEU A 323 7.66 4.96 18.80
CA LEU A 323 8.73 5.96 18.64
C LEU A 323 9.33 5.95 17.23
N LEU A 324 9.47 4.77 16.62
CA LEU A 324 9.94 4.62 15.24
C LEU A 324 9.00 5.33 14.25
N MET A 325 7.70 5.43 14.52
CA MET A 325 6.77 6.20 13.68
C MET A 325 7.03 7.70 13.76
N PHE A 326 7.40 8.22 14.94
CA PHE A 326 7.80 9.61 15.08
C PHE A 326 9.14 9.90 14.40
N VAL A 327 10.07 8.93 14.38
CA VAL A 327 11.27 9.02 13.54
C VAL A 327 10.88 9.07 12.06
N ALA A 328 9.92 8.26 11.62
CA ALA A 328 9.43 8.29 10.24
C ALA A 328 8.83 9.65 9.84
N ILE A 329 8.19 10.38 10.78
CA ILE A 329 7.73 11.76 10.57
C ILE A 329 8.90 12.68 10.23
N VAL A 330 10.00 12.60 11.00
CA VAL A 330 11.21 13.41 10.75
C VAL A 330 11.81 13.05 9.39
N VAL A 331 11.93 11.76 9.08
CA VAL A 331 12.48 11.29 7.80
C VAL A 331 11.64 11.79 6.61
N ILE A 332 10.31 11.63 6.67
CA ILE A 332 9.44 12.04 5.57
C ILE A 332 9.34 13.56 5.43
N PHE A 333 9.53 14.32 6.51
CA PHE A 333 9.62 15.78 6.45
C PHE A 333 10.75 16.26 5.55
N PHE A 334 11.91 15.60 5.61
CA PHE A 334 13.06 15.93 4.75
C PHE A 334 12.95 15.37 3.33
N ALA A 335 12.03 14.44 3.05
CA ALA A 335 11.78 13.92 1.72
C ALA A 335 11.10 15.00 0.84
N ARG A 336 11.86 15.99 0.37
CA ARG A 336 11.36 17.03 -0.55
C ARG A 336 11.29 16.49 -1.98
N PRO A 337 10.34 16.96 -2.81
CA PRO A 337 10.32 16.62 -4.23
C PRO A 337 11.66 16.90 -4.90
N ALA A 338 12.16 15.95 -5.70
CA ALA A 338 13.49 16.05 -6.31
C ALA A 338 13.65 17.26 -7.24
N HIS A 339 12.57 17.73 -7.87
CA HIS A 339 12.57 18.89 -8.76
C HIS A 339 12.63 20.25 -8.02
N LEU A 340 12.50 20.26 -6.68
CA LEU A 340 12.68 21.45 -5.84
C LEU A 340 14.08 21.54 -5.24
N LEU A 341 14.92 20.52 -5.44
CA LEU A 341 16.32 20.59 -5.06
C LEU A 341 17.07 21.35 -6.15
N PRO A 342 17.86 22.39 -5.82
CA PRO A 342 18.71 23.03 -6.81
C PRO A 342 19.58 21.94 -7.42
N THR A 343 19.40 21.72 -8.72
CA THR A 343 20.30 20.90 -9.51
C THR A 343 21.70 21.43 -9.27
N LYS A 344 22.52 20.68 -8.55
CA LYS A 344 23.95 20.69 -8.82
C LYS A 344 24.13 20.08 -10.21
N MET A 345 23.81 20.87 -11.23
CA MET A 345 24.39 20.69 -12.56
C MET A 345 25.71 21.46 -12.53
N GLY A 346 26.80 20.75 -12.82
CA GLY A 346 28.19 21.18 -12.64
C GLY A 346 28.81 20.39 -11.48
N GLU A 347 29.78 19.50 -11.67
CA GLU A 347 30.87 19.45 -12.67
C GLU A 347 31.05 18.05 -13.26
#